data_AF-A0A520V612-F1
#
_entry.id   AF-A0A520V612-F1
#
_cell.length_a   1.000
_cell.length_b   1.000
_cell.length_c   1.000
_cell.angle_alpha   90.00
_cell.angle_beta   90.00
_cell.angle_gamma   90.00
#
_symmetry.space_group_name_H-M   'P 1'
#
loop_
_entity.id
_entity.type
_entity.pdbx_description
1 polymer ?
#
loop_
_entity_poly.entity_id
_entity_poly.type
_entity_poly.pdbx_seq_one_letter_code
_entity_poly.pdbx_strand_id
1 'polypeptide(L)'
;MRKLKLSKKLIIVTISALLSTLLISYFAFFKEYEPHQPVAFSHKIHSGVNKIPCTYCHAYVAKSSQPGIPSVMECMGCHKYVDGKHDPKDPKRIYKYNDESIDPTNYLYDGRKRISFEKEIKKLTGFWERKESIVWVNYHYVPEHAKFPHKPHIRYGLECKTCHGDVENVDIPKPIVKMQMGWCISCHEEKLGKKFEELEEAHKNISKLSDHDKRIMSHTGRIQSKLLYKDFDRKLGDQHKLNTGKEKLININKEVAWLKDCSTCHY
;
A
#
# COMPACT_ATOMS: atom_id res chain seq x y z
N MET A 1 -36.89 23.75 45.19
CA MET A 1 -36.26 23.43 43.89
C MET A 1 -37.03 24.14 42.77
N ARG A 2 -36.50 25.23 42.19
CA ARG A 2 -37.14 25.94 41.06
C ARG A 2 -36.86 25.18 39.77
N LYS A 3 -37.89 24.62 39.13
CA LYS A 3 -37.78 24.08 37.77
C LYS A 3 -37.60 25.26 36.80
N LEU A 4 -36.40 25.43 36.25
CA LEU A 4 -36.14 26.36 35.16
C LEU A 4 -36.97 25.94 33.94
N LYS A 5 -38.05 26.66 33.64
CA LYS A 5 -38.81 26.48 32.39
C LYS A 5 -38.06 27.22 31.29
N LEU A 6 -37.30 26.49 30.47
CA LEU A 6 -36.73 27.06 29.26
C LEU A 6 -37.84 27.52 28.31
N SER A 7 -37.69 28.72 27.74
CA SER A 7 -38.57 29.24 26.70
C SER A 7 -38.55 28.31 25.49
N LYS A 8 -39.73 28.04 24.90
CA LYS A 8 -39.84 27.25 23.66
C LYS A 8 -38.93 27.77 22.55
N LYS A 9 -38.74 29.10 22.47
CA LYS A 9 -37.82 29.73 21.51
C LYS A 9 -36.35 29.34 21.76
N LEU A 10 -35.95 29.29 23.04
CA LEU A 10 -34.59 28.91 23.42
C LEU A 10 -34.31 27.43 23.10
N ILE A 11 -35.29 26.55 23.33
CA ILE A 11 -35.21 25.13 22.98
C ILE A 11 -35.09 24.93 21.46
N ILE A 12 -35.86 25.67 20.66
CA ILE A 12 -35.78 25.56 19.20
C ILE A 12 -34.42 26.02 18.67
N VAL A 13 -33.88 27.13 19.20
CA VAL A 13 -32.56 27.65 18.79
C VAL A 13 -31.42 26.71 19.19
N THR A 14 -31.48 26.11 20.39
CA THR A 14 -30.43 25.17 20.80
C THR A 14 -30.48 23.89 19.97
N ILE A 15 -31.68 23.36 19.67
CA ILE A 15 -31.84 22.17 18.82
C ILE A 15 -31.36 22.46 17.40
N SER A 16 -31.71 23.61 16.80
CA SER A 16 -31.27 23.94 15.45
C SER A 16 -29.76 24.13 15.36
N ALA A 17 -29.13 24.76 16.37
CA ALA A 17 -27.68 24.89 16.45
C ALA A 17 -27.00 23.52 16.57
N LEU A 18 -27.52 22.62 17.42
CA LEU A 18 -27.01 21.25 17.58
C LEU A 18 -27.17 20.42 16.29
N LEU A 19 -28.30 20.51 15.63
CA LEU A 19 -28.51 19.85 14.34
C LEU A 19 -27.55 20.39 13.28
N SER A 20 -27.34 21.70 13.24
CA SER A 20 -26.45 22.34 12.27
C SER A 20 -25.00 21.94 12.50
N THR A 21 -24.54 21.90 13.75
CA THR A 21 -23.16 21.45 14.08
C THR A 21 -22.97 19.96 13.81
N LEU A 22 -23.96 19.11 14.12
CA LEU A 22 -23.92 17.69 13.76
C LEU A 22 -23.88 17.50 12.24
N LEU A 23 -24.68 18.27 11.49
CA LEU A 23 -24.70 18.20 10.03
C LEU A 23 -23.37 18.68 9.43
N ILE A 24 -22.82 19.80 9.90
CA ILE A 24 -21.53 20.33 9.46
C ILE A 24 -20.41 19.35 9.80
N SER A 25 -20.41 18.79 11.02
CA SER A 25 -19.42 17.79 11.43
C SER A 25 -19.50 16.54 10.55
N TYR A 26 -20.72 16.07 10.25
CA TYR A 26 -20.94 14.97 9.32
C TYR A 26 -20.36 15.26 7.93
N PHE A 27 -20.67 16.42 7.34
CA PHE A 27 -20.18 16.76 6.00
C PHE A 27 -18.68 17.11 5.96
N ALA A 28 -18.12 17.66 7.05
CA ALA A 28 -16.72 18.05 7.13
C ALA A 28 -15.78 16.88 7.45
N PHE A 29 -16.22 15.92 8.27
CA PHE A 29 -15.36 14.83 8.76
C PHE A 29 -15.75 13.44 8.26
N PHE A 30 -17.01 13.20 7.87
CA PHE A 30 -17.49 11.86 7.50
C PHE A 30 -17.75 11.68 6.00
N LYS A 31 -17.74 12.74 5.19
CA LYS A 31 -17.81 12.58 3.74
C LYS A 31 -16.49 11.97 3.24
N GLU A 32 -16.57 10.77 2.66
CA GLU A 32 -15.41 10.08 2.10
C GLU A 32 -14.65 11.00 1.14
N TYR A 33 -13.37 11.24 1.44
CA TYR A 33 -12.50 12.08 0.63
C TYR A 33 -12.11 11.31 -0.64
N GLU A 34 -12.67 11.72 -1.77
CA GLU A 34 -12.36 11.17 -3.09
C GLU A 34 -11.62 12.24 -3.90
N PRO A 35 -10.28 12.14 -4.05
CA PRO A 35 -9.54 13.15 -4.77
C PRO A 35 -9.86 13.10 -6.26
N HIS A 36 -10.29 14.24 -6.81
CA HIS A 36 -10.48 14.37 -8.25
C HIS A 36 -9.12 14.34 -8.95
N GLN A 37 -8.87 13.29 -9.74
CA GLN A 37 -7.62 13.11 -10.47
C GLN A 37 -7.63 13.92 -11.79
N PRO A 38 -6.47 14.36 -12.30
CA PRO A 38 -6.39 15.09 -13.58
C PRO A 38 -6.89 14.27 -14.78
N VAL A 39 -6.70 12.96 -14.74
CA VAL A 39 -7.19 11.97 -15.71
C VAL A 39 -7.95 10.90 -14.95
N ALA A 40 -9.13 10.49 -15.45
CA ALA A 40 -9.93 9.44 -14.84
C ALA A 40 -9.33 8.05 -15.13
N PHE A 41 -8.22 7.73 -14.49
CA PHE A 41 -7.54 6.45 -14.59
C PHE A 41 -8.27 5.38 -13.76
N SER A 42 -8.55 4.21 -14.36
CA SER A 42 -9.19 3.08 -13.69
C SER A 42 -8.22 1.90 -13.54
N HIS A 43 -7.94 1.48 -12.30
CA HIS A 43 -7.21 0.22 -12.06
C HIS A 43 -8.05 -0.99 -12.46
N LYS A 44 -9.38 -0.90 -12.41
CA LYS A 44 -10.31 -1.93 -12.88
C LYS A 44 -10.07 -2.29 -14.35
N ILE A 45 -9.98 -1.29 -15.22
CA ILE A 45 -9.73 -1.54 -16.65
C ILE A 45 -8.33 -2.11 -16.88
N HIS A 46 -7.30 -1.56 -16.24
CA HIS A 46 -5.92 -1.95 -16.53
C HIS A 46 -5.53 -3.28 -15.89
N SER A 47 -5.74 -3.44 -14.59
CA SER A 47 -5.34 -4.64 -13.83
C SER A 47 -6.46 -5.69 -13.80
N GLY A 48 -7.71 -5.28 -13.58
CA GLY A 48 -8.84 -6.21 -13.48
C GLY A 48 -9.21 -6.85 -14.82
N VAL A 49 -9.52 -6.03 -15.82
CA VAL A 49 -10.01 -6.49 -17.13
C VAL A 49 -8.85 -6.95 -18.01
N ASN A 50 -7.86 -6.07 -18.21
CA ASN A 50 -6.74 -6.35 -19.13
C ASN A 50 -5.60 -7.15 -18.49
N LYS A 51 -5.69 -7.47 -17.18
CA LYS A 51 -4.71 -8.30 -16.46
C LYS A 51 -3.28 -7.77 -16.54
N ILE A 52 -3.11 -6.45 -16.64
CA ILE A 52 -1.78 -5.81 -16.61
C ILE A 52 -1.20 -5.95 -15.20
N PRO A 53 0.00 -6.54 -15.03
CA PRO A 53 0.60 -6.70 -13.71
C PRO A 53 0.85 -5.36 -13.00
N CYS A 54 0.64 -5.31 -11.69
CA CYS A 54 0.86 -4.09 -10.89
C CYS A 54 2.28 -3.51 -11.05
N THR A 55 3.28 -4.38 -11.18
CA THR A 55 4.70 -4.02 -11.32
C THR A 55 5.06 -3.47 -12.70
N TYR A 56 4.16 -3.55 -13.68
CA TYR A 56 4.35 -2.93 -14.98
C TYR A 56 4.39 -1.40 -14.82
N CYS A 57 3.35 -0.83 -14.22
CA CYS A 57 3.30 0.61 -13.94
C CYS A 57 4.09 1.01 -12.68
N HIS A 58 4.05 0.20 -11.62
CA HIS A 58 4.76 0.46 -10.36
C HIS A 58 6.12 -0.26 -10.30
N ALA A 59 6.95 -0.01 -11.30
CA ALA A 59 8.20 -0.74 -11.55
C ALA A 59 9.23 -0.68 -10.40
N TYR A 60 9.15 0.34 -9.53
CA TYR A 60 10.12 0.54 -8.45
C TYR A 60 9.72 -0.07 -7.11
N VAL A 61 8.53 -0.68 -7.00
CA VAL A 61 8.01 -1.22 -5.74
C VAL A 61 8.97 -2.22 -5.06
N ALA A 62 9.69 -3.03 -5.84
CA ALA A 62 10.64 -4.02 -5.31
C ALA A 62 12.07 -3.46 -5.08
N LYS A 63 12.36 -2.26 -5.60
CA LYS A 63 13.73 -1.73 -5.67
C LYS A 63 13.95 -0.49 -4.80
N SER A 64 12.90 0.29 -4.57
CA SER A 64 12.92 1.57 -3.88
C SER A 64 12.07 1.54 -2.60
N SER A 65 12.26 2.54 -1.74
CA SER A 65 11.35 2.81 -0.62
C SER A 65 9.97 3.24 -1.10
N GLN A 66 9.92 3.99 -2.21
CA GLN A 66 8.70 4.48 -2.84
C GLN A 66 8.42 3.67 -4.12
N PRO A 67 7.18 3.20 -4.34
CA PRO A 67 6.82 2.41 -5.54
C PRO A 67 6.85 3.25 -6.81
N GLY A 68 6.73 4.58 -6.67
CA GLY A 68 6.63 5.53 -7.77
C GLY A 68 5.25 5.52 -8.42
N ILE A 69 4.89 6.65 -9.02
CA ILE A 69 3.76 6.74 -9.95
C ILE A 69 4.34 6.67 -11.37
N PRO A 70 3.74 5.92 -12.30
CA PRO A 70 4.24 5.83 -13.67
C PRO A 70 4.36 7.21 -14.31
N SER A 71 5.40 7.39 -15.11
CA SER A 71 5.53 8.57 -15.96
C SER A 71 4.52 8.52 -17.11
N VAL A 72 4.27 9.67 -17.74
CA VAL A 72 3.41 9.75 -18.94
C VAL A 72 3.91 8.83 -20.06
N MET A 73 5.22 8.60 -20.14
CA MET A 73 5.83 7.69 -21.11
C MET A 73 5.32 6.25 -20.98
N GLU A 74 5.11 5.77 -19.76
CA GLU A 74 4.61 4.42 -19.52
C GLU A 74 3.20 4.26 -20.08
N CYS A 75 2.34 5.27 -19.86
CA CYS A 75 0.99 5.30 -20.42
C CYS A 75 1.03 5.33 -21.95
N MET A 76 1.90 6.17 -22.52
CA MET A 76 2.01 6.35 -23.97
C MET A 76 2.66 5.16 -24.70
N GLY A 77 3.33 4.27 -23.98
CA GLY A 77 3.84 3.01 -24.52
C GLY A 77 2.74 2.16 -25.17
N CYS A 78 1.53 2.18 -24.60
CA CYS A 78 0.35 1.53 -25.18
C CYS A 78 -0.62 2.53 -25.83
N HIS A 79 -0.90 3.67 -25.17
CA HIS A 79 -1.93 4.61 -25.62
C HIS A 79 -1.61 5.37 -26.91
N LYS A 80 -0.39 5.20 -27.46
CA LYS A 80 -0.10 5.58 -28.84
C LYS A 80 -0.86 4.74 -29.87
N TYR A 81 -1.21 3.51 -29.52
CA TYR A 81 -1.90 2.54 -30.38
C TYR A 81 -3.29 2.18 -29.87
N VAL A 82 -3.55 2.40 -28.57
CA VAL A 82 -4.84 2.18 -27.91
C VAL A 82 -5.46 3.53 -27.57
N ASP A 83 -6.32 4.03 -28.46
CA ASP A 83 -6.92 5.37 -28.36
C ASP A 83 -8.29 5.40 -27.67
N GLY A 84 -8.80 4.25 -27.23
CA GLY A 84 -10.08 4.12 -26.54
C GLY A 84 -11.29 4.46 -27.41
N LYS A 85 -11.12 4.56 -28.74
CA LYS A 85 -12.23 4.74 -29.66
C LYS A 85 -13.13 3.50 -29.65
N HIS A 86 -14.42 3.74 -29.78
CA HIS A 86 -15.38 2.68 -30.05
C HIS A 86 -15.73 2.75 -31.52
N ASP A 87 -15.51 1.66 -32.26
CA ASP A 87 -16.06 1.53 -33.61
C ASP A 87 -17.52 1.08 -33.45
N PRO A 88 -18.52 1.88 -33.86
CA PRO A 88 -19.93 1.51 -33.79
C PRO A 88 -20.25 0.22 -34.57
N LYS A 89 -19.38 -0.18 -35.50
CA LYS A 89 -19.49 -1.41 -36.32
C LYS A 89 -18.82 -2.62 -35.69
N ASP A 90 -18.07 -2.44 -34.59
CA ASP A 90 -17.47 -3.53 -33.81
C ASP A 90 -17.99 -3.54 -32.36
N PRO A 91 -19.21 -4.08 -32.14
CA PRO A 91 -19.80 -4.21 -30.81
C PRO A 91 -18.99 -5.12 -29.86
N LYS A 92 -17.94 -5.81 -30.32
CA LYS A 92 -17.05 -6.63 -29.48
C LYS A 92 -16.23 -5.83 -28.47
N ARG A 93 -16.30 -4.49 -28.49
CA ARG A 93 -15.64 -3.64 -27.49
C ARG A 93 -16.47 -3.35 -26.23
N ILE A 94 -17.70 -3.87 -26.14
CA ILE A 94 -18.43 -3.90 -24.85
C ILE A 94 -17.99 -5.15 -24.10
N TYR A 95 -17.19 -4.96 -23.05
CA TYR A 95 -16.69 -6.06 -22.23
C TYR A 95 -17.58 -6.26 -21.00
N LYS A 96 -17.76 -7.52 -20.58
CA LYS A 96 -18.35 -7.82 -19.27
C LYS A 96 -17.26 -8.20 -18.30
N TYR A 97 -17.29 -7.58 -17.12
CA TYR A 97 -16.36 -7.88 -16.03
C TYR A 97 -17.12 -7.78 -14.70
N ASN A 98 -17.12 -8.86 -13.91
CA ASN A 98 -17.87 -8.96 -12.65
C ASN A 98 -19.33 -8.48 -12.81
N ASP A 99 -20.01 -8.97 -13.84
CA ASP A 99 -21.40 -8.62 -14.21
C ASP A 99 -21.64 -7.15 -14.61
N GLU A 100 -20.60 -6.32 -14.64
CA GLU A 100 -20.66 -4.95 -15.15
C GLU A 100 -20.34 -4.89 -16.65
N SER A 101 -21.14 -4.11 -17.39
CA SER A 101 -20.87 -3.80 -18.79
C SER A 101 -19.94 -2.59 -18.89
N ILE A 102 -18.81 -2.76 -19.56
CA ILE A 102 -17.81 -1.73 -19.83
C ILE A 102 -18.02 -1.22 -21.25
N ASP A 103 -18.66 -0.05 -21.36
CA ASP A 103 -18.83 0.70 -22.60
C ASP A 103 -17.80 1.85 -22.66
N PRO A 104 -16.80 1.80 -23.56
CA PRO A 104 -15.78 2.85 -23.69
C PRO A 104 -16.32 4.24 -24.02
N THR A 105 -17.52 4.36 -24.58
CA THR A 105 -18.12 5.65 -24.95
C THR A 105 -18.90 6.29 -23.80
N ASN A 106 -19.42 5.46 -22.90
CA ASN A 106 -20.34 5.86 -21.85
C ASN A 106 -20.12 5.06 -20.56
N TYR A 107 -18.86 4.96 -20.14
CA TYR A 107 -18.47 4.18 -18.98
C TYR A 107 -18.93 4.86 -17.69
N LEU A 108 -19.63 4.15 -16.80
CA LEU A 108 -19.96 4.65 -15.47
C LEU A 108 -18.73 4.56 -14.56
N TYR A 109 -17.88 5.58 -14.66
CA TYR A 109 -16.78 5.77 -13.74
C TYR A 109 -17.34 6.09 -12.36
N ASP A 110 -16.79 5.48 -11.32
CA ASP A 110 -17.10 5.78 -9.92
C ASP A 110 -18.55 5.57 -9.43
N GLY A 111 -19.43 5.02 -10.27
CA GLY A 111 -20.84 4.82 -9.96
C GLY A 111 -21.70 6.09 -10.09
N ARG A 112 -21.12 7.26 -10.38
CA ARG A 112 -21.86 8.53 -10.46
C ARG A 112 -21.58 9.29 -11.76
N LYS A 113 -20.37 9.20 -12.31
CA LYS A 113 -19.96 9.98 -13.48
C LYS A 113 -19.79 9.11 -14.73
N ARG A 114 -20.47 9.47 -15.81
CA ARG A 114 -20.21 8.86 -17.13
C ARG A 114 -19.00 9.52 -17.80
N ILE A 115 -18.06 8.71 -18.29
CA ILE A 115 -16.87 9.16 -19.03
C ILE A 115 -16.76 8.45 -20.39
N SER A 116 -15.96 9.03 -21.28
CA SER A 116 -15.55 8.40 -22.53
C SER A 116 -14.05 8.18 -22.50
N PHE A 117 -13.60 6.96 -22.81
CA PHE A 117 -12.18 6.60 -22.78
C PHE A 117 -11.36 7.43 -23.76
N GLU A 118 -11.87 7.67 -24.97
CA GLU A 118 -11.24 8.55 -25.95
C GLU A 118 -10.99 9.97 -25.39
N LYS A 119 -11.96 10.53 -24.66
CA LYS A 119 -11.81 11.87 -24.04
C LYS A 119 -10.75 11.87 -22.94
N GLU A 120 -10.68 10.83 -22.12
CA GLU A 120 -9.66 10.73 -21.06
C GLU A 120 -8.26 10.47 -21.63
N ILE A 121 -8.15 9.63 -22.67
CA ILE A 121 -6.89 9.41 -23.38
C ILE A 121 -6.44 10.70 -24.07
N LYS A 122 -7.35 11.51 -24.62
CA LYS A 122 -7.00 12.84 -25.16
C LYS A 122 -6.40 13.78 -24.11
N LYS A 123 -6.81 13.69 -22.84
CA LYS A 123 -6.16 14.45 -21.77
C LYS A 123 -4.72 13.96 -21.55
N LEU A 124 -4.54 12.63 -21.49
CA LEU A 124 -3.23 12.00 -21.38
C LEU A 124 -2.30 12.41 -22.54
N THR A 125 -2.77 12.36 -23.79
CA THR A 125 -1.97 12.77 -24.95
C THR A 125 -1.60 14.24 -24.88
N GLY A 126 -2.47 15.09 -24.34
CA GLY A 126 -2.15 16.50 -24.09
C GLY A 126 -0.95 16.67 -23.13
N PHE A 127 -0.88 15.90 -22.05
CA PHE A 127 0.30 15.90 -21.16
C PHE A 127 1.57 15.42 -21.90
N TRP A 128 1.44 14.39 -22.73
CA TRP A 128 2.55 13.86 -23.53
C TRP A 128 3.09 14.90 -24.53
N GLU A 129 2.22 15.56 -25.28
CA GLU A 129 2.58 16.58 -26.28
C GLU A 129 3.27 17.77 -25.65
N ARG A 130 2.78 18.23 -24.49
CA ARG A 130 3.40 19.33 -23.74
C ARG A 130 4.64 18.91 -22.96
N LYS A 131 5.00 17.61 -22.96
CA LYS A 131 6.10 17.03 -22.16
C LYS A 131 5.96 17.35 -20.67
N GLU A 132 4.72 17.42 -20.19
CA GLU A 132 4.39 17.69 -18.81
C GLU A 132 4.13 16.39 -18.05
N SER A 133 4.45 16.38 -16.76
CA SER A 133 4.04 15.31 -15.87
C SER A 133 2.57 15.49 -15.46
N ILE A 134 1.87 14.38 -15.21
CA ILE A 134 0.54 14.44 -14.60
C ILE A 134 0.74 14.69 -13.10
N VAL A 135 0.16 15.78 -12.60
CA VAL A 135 0.19 16.13 -11.17
C VAL A 135 -0.91 15.35 -10.45
N TRP A 136 -0.63 14.08 -10.14
CA TRP A 136 -1.54 13.20 -9.43
C TRP A 136 -1.78 13.67 -8.00
N VAL A 137 -3.02 13.54 -7.53
CA VAL A 137 -3.36 13.75 -6.13
C VAL A 137 -3.07 12.46 -5.37
N ASN A 138 -2.07 12.49 -4.49
CA ASN A 138 -1.76 11.34 -3.65
C ASN A 138 -2.87 11.15 -2.59
N TYR A 139 -3.27 9.90 -2.38
CA TYR A 139 -4.35 9.49 -1.49
C TYR A 139 -3.91 8.48 -0.43
N HIS A 140 -2.73 7.85 -0.60
CA HIS A 140 -2.10 7.04 0.45
C HIS A 140 -1.04 7.90 1.14
N TYR A 141 -1.35 8.32 2.36
CA TYR A 141 -0.45 9.09 3.20
C TYR A 141 -0.05 8.28 4.43
N VAL A 142 1.26 8.16 4.62
CA VAL A 142 1.86 7.76 5.90
C VAL A 142 2.48 9.03 6.49
N PRO A 143 2.26 9.33 7.79
CA PRO A 143 2.85 10.51 8.42
C PRO A 143 4.37 10.58 8.24
N GLU A 144 4.92 11.78 8.09
CA GLU A 144 6.37 11.97 7.80
C GLU A 144 7.31 11.37 8.85
N HIS A 145 6.85 11.27 10.10
CA HIS A 145 7.61 10.65 11.20
C HIS A 145 7.61 9.11 11.16
N ALA A 146 6.87 8.50 10.23
CA ALA A 146 6.82 7.06 10.02
C ALA A 146 7.34 6.71 8.63
N LYS A 147 8.38 5.88 8.57
CA LYS A 147 8.94 5.38 7.32
C LYS A 147 8.26 4.09 6.90
N PHE A 148 7.85 4.03 5.64
CA PHE A 148 7.27 2.84 5.04
C PHE A 148 7.97 2.47 3.72
N PRO A 149 9.16 1.84 3.77
CA PRO A 149 9.83 1.38 2.56
C PRO A 149 9.13 0.14 1.98
N HIS A 150 8.75 0.15 0.71
CA HIS A 150 8.06 -0.99 0.08
C HIS A 150 8.95 -2.22 -0.12
N LYS A 151 10.22 -2.01 -0.49
CA LYS A 151 11.21 -3.06 -0.74
C LYS A 151 11.26 -4.22 0.28
N PRO A 152 11.40 -3.99 1.60
CA PRO A 152 11.42 -5.08 2.58
C PRO A 152 10.11 -5.89 2.61
N HIS A 153 8.96 -5.24 2.49
CA HIS A 153 7.64 -5.89 2.47
C HIS A 153 7.46 -6.78 1.23
N ILE A 154 7.87 -6.29 0.06
CA ILE A 154 7.84 -7.09 -1.18
C ILE A 154 8.85 -8.23 -1.13
N ARG A 155 10.05 -8.02 -0.57
CA ARG A 155 11.06 -9.07 -0.41
C ARG A 155 10.65 -10.17 0.56
N TYR A 156 9.85 -9.83 1.57
CA TYR A 156 9.22 -10.82 2.45
C TYR A 156 8.23 -11.71 1.67
N GLY A 157 7.73 -11.24 0.52
CA GLY A 157 6.75 -11.96 -0.30
C GLY A 157 5.31 -11.59 0.01
N LEU A 158 5.06 -10.43 0.63
CA LEU A 158 3.70 -9.94 0.83
C LEU A 158 3.04 -9.60 -0.52
N GLU A 159 1.78 -9.99 -0.66
CA GLU A 159 0.99 -9.61 -1.82
C GLU A 159 0.59 -8.12 -1.77
N CYS A 160 0.48 -7.48 -2.93
CA CYS A 160 0.08 -6.07 -3.02
C CYS A 160 -1.29 -5.83 -2.36
N LYS A 161 -2.21 -6.79 -2.51
CA LYS A 161 -3.58 -6.74 -1.98
C LYS A 161 -3.62 -6.80 -0.45
N THR A 162 -2.58 -7.32 0.21
CA THR A 162 -2.51 -7.33 1.68
C THR A 162 -2.57 -5.90 2.25
N CYS A 163 -1.90 -4.94 1.61
CA CYS A 163 -1.84 -3.56 2.06
C CYS A 163 -2.79 -2.63 1.30
N HIS A 164 -2.98 -2.85 0.00
CA HIS A 164 -3.79 -1.94 -0.83
C HIS A 164 -5.22 -2.41 -1.04
N GLY A 165 -5.57 -3.64 -0.61
CA GLY A 165 -6.87 -4.24 -0.87
C GLY A 165 -7.06 -4.60 -2.35
N ASP A 166 -8.32 -4.75 -2.76
CA ASP A 166 -8.69 -5.24 -4.09
C ASP A 166 -8.68 -4.13 -5.16
N VAL A 167 -7.52 -3.50 -5.34
CA VAL A 167 -7.32 -2.36 -6.27
C VAL A 167 -7.67 -2.68 -7.72
N GLU A 168 -7.57 -3.95 -8.14
CA GLU A 168 -7.92 -4.37 -9.51
C GLU A 168 -9.41 -4.29 -9.81
N ASN A 169 -10.25 -3.99 -8.82
CA ASN A 169 -11.69 -3.81 -8.99
C ASN A 169 -12.14 -2.37 -8.73
N VAL A 170 -11.20 -1.42 -8.70
CA VAL A 170 -11.46 -0.04 -8.32
C VAL A 170 -11.20 0.94 -9.47
N ASP A 171 -12.17 1.82 -9.69
CA ASP A 171 -12.09 2.90 -10.67
C ASP A 171 -11.44 4.15 -10.08
N ILE A 172 -11.85 4.59 -8.89
CA ILE A 172 -11.26 5.77 -8.22
C ILE A 172 -10.16 5.35 -7.23
N PRO A 173 -8.99 5.99 -7.25
CA PRO A 173 -8.01 5.82 -6.18
C PRO A 173 -8.59 6.19 -4.81
N LYS A 174 -8.75 5.20 -3.93
CA LYS A 174 -9.17 5.37 -2.54
C LYS A 174 -8.44 4.41 -1.61
N PRO A 175 -8.19 4.77 -0.34
CA PRO A 175 -7.63 3.83 0.63
C PRO A 175 -8.66 2.74 0.94
N ILE A 176 -8.41 1.50 0.49
CA ILE A 176 -9.28 0.34 0.78
C ILE A 176 -8.98 -0.20 2.18
N VAL A 177 -7.69 -0.32 2.51
CA VAL A 177 -7.21 -0.77 3.82
C VAL A 177 -6.77 0.45 4.62
N LYS A 178 -7.25 0.55 5.86
CA LYS A 178 -6.84 1.61 6.79
C LYS A 178 -5.58 1.17 7.55
N MET A 179 -4.42 1.52 7.02
CA MET A 179 -3.11 1.22 7.60
C MET A 179 -2.75 2.20 8.74
N GLN A 180 -3.49 2.13 9.85
CA GLN A 180 -3.13 2.85 11.07
C GLN A 180 -2.06 2.08 11.86
N MET A 181 -1.43 2.71 12.85
CA MET A 181 -0.34 2.10 13.62
C MET A 181 -0.69 0.71 14.18
N GLY A 182 -1.90 0.55 14.73
CA GLY A 182 -2.35 -0.74 15.24
C GLY A 182 -2.37 -1.83 14.17
N TRP A 183 -2.77 -1.51 12.93
CA TRP A 183 -2.72 -2.45 11.81
C TRP A 183 -1.28 -2.88 11.49
N CYS A 184 -0.34 -1.91 11.48
CA CYS A 184 1.07 -2.20 11.25
C CYS A 184 1.63 -3.15 12.33
N ILE A 185 1.37 -2.85 13.60
CA ILE A 185 1.83 -3.67 14.74
C ILE A 185 1.23 -5.07 14.66
N SER A 186 -0.09 -5.20 14.50
CA SER A 186 -0.73 -6.51 14.43
C SER A 186 -0.23 -7.36 13.26
N CYS A 187 -0.06 -6.76 12.08
CA CYS A 187 0.50 -7.46 10.93
C CYS A 187 1.95 -7.91 11.19
N HIS A 188 2.76 -7.04 11.82
CA HIS A 188 4.13 -7.36 12.18
C HIS A 188 4.19 -8.47 13.25
N GLU A 189 3.33 -8.44 14.26
CA GLU A 189 3.22 -9.49 15.28
C GLU A 189 2.80 -10.82 14.66
N GLU A 190 1.79 -10.82 13.79
CA GLU A 190 1.29 -12.04 13.12
C GLU A 190 2.34 -12.64 12.18
N LYS A 191 2.87 -11.85 11.24
CA LYS A 191 3.77 -12.36 10.19
C LYS A 191 5.18 -12.59 10.67
N LEU A 192 5.68 -11.72 11.54
CA LEU A 192 7.07 -11.76 11.99
C LEU A 192 7.20 -12.42 13.36
N GLY A 193 6.15 -12.42 14.19
CA GLY A 193 6.15 -13.21 15.41
C GLY A 193 6.16 -14.68 15.14
N LYS A 194 5.28 -15.16 14.25
CA LYS A 194 5.31 -16.54 13.81
C LYS A 194 6.66 -16.91 13.20
N LYS A 195 7.20 -16.06 12.32
CA LYS A 195 8.53 -16.33 11.74
C LYS A 195 9.63 -16.33 12.81
N PHE A 196 9.58 -15.42 13.77
CA PHE A 196 10.52 -15.41 14.89
C PHE A 196 10.47 -16.69 15.72
N GLU A 197 9.28 -17.23 15.97
CA GLU A 197 9.11 -18.51 16.69
C GLU A 197 9.75 -19.67 15.93
N GLU A 198 9.47 -19.78 14.62
CA GLU A 198 10.12 -20.78 13.74
C GLU A 198 11.66 -20.67 13.79
N LEU A 199 12.17 -19.45 13.92
CA LEU A 199 13.60 -19.16 13.96
C LEU A 199 14.24 -19.45 15.29
N GLU A 200 13.58 -19.09 16.39
CA GLU A 200 14.06 -19.42 17.74
C GLU A 200 14.06 -20.95 17.94
N GLU A 201 13.11 -21.67 17.32
CA GLU A 201 13.09 -23.12 17.30
C GLU A 201 14.27 -23.71 16.51
N ALA A 202 14.55 -23.19 15.30
CA ALA A 202 15.68 -23.62 14.47
C ALA A 202 17.04 -23.20 15.05
N HIS A 203 17.09 -22.04 15.71
CA HIS A 203 18.27 -21.37 16.22
C HIS A 203 18.00 -20.82 17.62
N LYS A 204 18.20 -21.66 18.64
CA LYS A 204 18.02 -21.29 20.06
C LYS A 204 18.77 -20.01 20.41
N ASN A 205 18.21 -19.19 21.29
CA ASN A 205 18.79 -17.98 21.88
C ASN A 205 18.89 -16.72 20.98
N ILE A 206 18.21 -16.65 19.83
CA ILE A 206 18.09 -15.39 19.07
C ILE A 206 17.43 -14.31 19.94
N SER A 207 16.44 -14.71 20.74
CA SER A 207 15.75 -13.87 21.72
C SER A 207 16.69 -13.18 22.72
N LYS A 208 17.78 -13.86 23.10
CA LYS A 208 18.77 -13.40 24.09
C LYS A 208 19.88 -12.50 23.52
N LEU A 209 19.89 -12.24 22.22
CA LEU A 209 20.86 -11.34 21.60
C LEU A 209 20.74 -9.91 22.16
N SER A 210 21.87 -9.19 22.19
CA SER A 210 21.86 -7.77 22.54
C SER A 210 21.09 -6.96 21.49
N ASP A 211 20.54 -5.80 21.88
CA ASP A 211 19.82 -4.93 20.93
C ASP A 211 20.72 -4.43 19.80
N HIS A 212 22.02 -4.29 20.08
CA HIS A 212 23.01 -3.96 19.05
C HIS A 212 23.17 -5.08 18.02
N ASP A 213 23.28 -6.33 18.47
CA ASP A 213 23.40 -7.50 17.60
C ASP A 213 22.12 -7.73 16.80
N LYS A 214 20.95 -7.55 17.42
CA LYS A 214 19.65 -7.57 16.73
C LYS A 214 19.57 -6.51 15.62
N ARG A 215 20.11 -5.30 15.86
CA ARG A 215 20.20 -4.23 14.85
C ARG A 215 21.20 -4.51 13.73
N ILE A 216 22.39 -5.05 14.01
CA ILE A 216 23.34 -5.46 12.97
C ILE A 216 22.73 -6.56 12.11
N MET A 217 22.10 -7.54 12.76
CA MET A 217 21.40 -8.63 12.11
C MET A 217 20.26 -8.11 11.21
N SER A 218 19.48 -7.12 11.68
CA SER A 218 18.38 -6.53 10.90
C SER A 218 18.84 -5.81 9.64
N HIS A 219 19.96 -5.08 9.72
CA HIS A 219 20.46 -4.27 8.60
C HIS A 219 21.26 -5.09 7.59
N THR A 220 22.06 -6.04 8.07
CA THR A 220 22.98 -6.80 7.22
C THR A 220 22.40 -8.14 6.77
N GLY A 221 21.35 -8.60 7.44
CA GLY A 221 20.83 -9.96 7.35
C GLY A 221 21.90 -11.00 7.68
N ARG A 222 22.91 -10.64 8.50
CA ARG A 222 23.99 -11.54 8.89
C ARG A 222 24.18 -11.52 10.40
N ILE A 223 24.42 -12.70 10.96
CA ILE A 223 24.79 -12.86 12.36
C ILE A 223 26.01 -13.77 12.50
N GLN A 224 26.85 -13.50 13.48
CA GLN A 224 27.97 -14.37 13.83
C GLN A 224 27.43 -15.64 14.47
N SER A 225 27.83 -16.80 13.95
CA SER A 225 27.40 -18.12 14.44
C SER A 225 27.56 -18.31 15.95
N LYS A 226 28.64 -17.80 16.56
CA LYS A 226 28.87 -17.90 18.02
C LYS A 226 27.79 -17.22 18.87
N LEU A 227 27.08 -16.22 18.34
CA LEU A 227 26.06 -15.48 19.07
C LEU A 227 24.76 -16.29 19.17
N LEU A 228 24.49 -17.15 18.19
CA LEU A 228 23.35 -18.07 18.18
C LEU A 228 23.61 -19.28 19.10
N TYR A 229 24.79 -19.89 19.01
CA TYR A 229 25.06 -21.17 19.66
C TYR A 229 25.75 -21.08 21.03
N LYS A 230 25.66 -19.92 21.70
CA LYS A 230 26.44 -19.64 22.92
C LYS A 230 26.23 -20.65 24.06
N ASP A 231 25.05 -21.29 24.12
CA ASP A 231 24.68 -22.26 25.16
C ASP A 231 24.76 -23.73 24.69
N PHE A 232 25.11 -24.00 23.42
CA PHE A 232 25.23 -25.36 22.87
C PHE A 232 26.65 -25.90 23.07
N ASP A 233 27.03 -26.04 24.33
CA ASP A 233 28.15 -26.85 24.86
C ASP A 233 29.39 -26.98 23.94
N ARG A 234 29.87 -25.86 23.36
CA ARG A 234 31.06 -25.70 22.47
C ARG A 234 31.27 -26.69 21.30
N LYS A 235 30.54 -27.80 21.20
CA LYS A 235 30.75 -28.88 20.23
C LYS A 235 30.25 -28.53 18.82
N LEU A 236 29.23 -27.68 18.71
CA LEU A 236 28.67 -27.23 17.42
C LEU A 236 29.30 -25.92 16.91
N GLY A 237 29.71 -25.02 17.81
CA GLY A 237 30.38 -23.76 17.45
C GLY A 237 31.74 -23.95 16.79
N ASP A 238 32.44 -25.05 17.09
CA ASP A 238 33.71 -25.40 16.47
C ASP A 238 33.56 -25.96 15.04
N GLN A 239 32.45 -26.63 14.72
CA GLN A 239 32.20 -27.18 13.37
C GLN A 239 31.67 -26.17 12.36
N HIS A 240 31.28 -24.98 12.81
CA HIS A 240 30.82 -23.90 11.92
C HIS A 240 31.86 -22.82 11.65
N LYS A 241 33.11 -22.99 12.10
CA LYS A 241 34.23 -22.17 11.64
C LYS A 241 34.54 -22.55 10.19
N LEU A 242 34.88 -21.56 9.35
CA LEU A 242 35.49 -21.85 8.06
C LEU A 242 36.81 -22.61 8.30
N ASN A 243 37.27 -23.43 7.35
CA ASN A 243 38.59 -24.11 7.43
C ASN A 243 39.79 -23.15 7.66
N THR A 244 39.53 -21.83 7.61
CA THR A 244 40.47 -20.74 7.89
C THR A 244 40.44 -20.25 9.35
N GLY A 245 39.64 -20.86 10.23
CA GLY A 245 39.44 -20.42 11.62
C GLY A 245 38.55 -19.18 11.77
N LYS A 246 38.06 -18.59 10.67
CA LYS A 246 37.15 -17.43 10.70
C LYS A 246 35.71 -17.87 10.96
N GLU A 247 35.01 -17.09 11.78
CA GLU A 247 33.60 -17.32 12.10
C GLU A 247 32.73 -17.24 10.85
N LYS A 248 31.85 -18.24 10.66
CA LYS A 248 30.88 -18.23 9.58
C LYS A 248 29.77 -17.22 9.89
N LEU A 249 29.58 -16.29 8.96
CA LEU A 249 28.43 -15.38 8.94
C LEU A 249 27.22 -16.15 8.38
N ILE A 250 26.19 -16.30 9.20
CA ILE A 250 24.94 -16.93 8.79
C ILE A 250 24.06 -15.86 8.16
N ASN A 251 23.55 -16.12 6.95
CA ASN A 251 22.67 -15.21 6.23
C ASN A 251 21.22 -15.45 6.66
N ILE A 252 20.76 -14.64 7.60
CA ILE A 252 19.42 -14.70 8.18
C ILE A 252 18.37 -14.06 7.26
N ASN A 253 18.74 -13.50 6.09
CA ASN A 253 17.73 -13.06 5.10
C ASN A 253 16.90 -14.22 4.54
N LYS A 254 17.29 -15.48 4.78
CA LYS A 254 16.44 -16.66 4.51
C LYS A 254 15.43 -16.94 5.63
N GLU A 255 15.54 -16.24 6.75
CA GLU A 255 15.08 -16.66 8.05
C GLU A 255 14.78 -15.40 8.90
N VAL A 256 13.68 -14.69 8.57
CA VAL A 256 13.43 -13.31 8.99
C VAL A 256 12.78 -13.12 10.38
N ALA A 257 13.59 -12.72 11.36
CA ALA A 257 13.18 -12.35 12.73
C ALA A 257 13.23 -10.84 13.04
N TRP A 258 13.69 -9.99 12.11
CA TRP A 258 14.22 -8.67 12.44
C TRP A 258 13.31 -7.47 12.16
N LEU A 259 12.06 -7.70 11.77
CA LEU A 259 11.11 -6.64 11.40
C LEU A 259 10.21 -6.18 12.58
N LYS A 260 10.51 -6.59 13.82
CA LYS A 260 9.75 -6.19 15.03
C LYS A 260 10.25 -4.92 15.72
N ASP A 261 11.41 -4.39 15.32
CA ASP A 261 11.95 -3.19 15.96
C ASP A 261 11.26 -1.94 15.39
N CYS A 262 10.43 -1.29 16.22
CA CYS A 262 9.73 -0.05 15.88
C CYS A 262 10.68 1.06 15.42
N SER A 263 11.94 1.07 15.87
CA SER A 263 12.96 2.06 15.45
C SER A 263 13.41 1.90 14.00
N THR A 264 13.05 0.79 13.35
CA THR A 264 13.25 0.60 11.90
C THR A 264 12.34 1.53 11.09
N CYS A 265 11.19 1.92 11.67
CA CYS A 265 10.14 2.70 10.99
C CYS A 265 9.87 4.07 11.67
N HIS A 266 10.30 4.27 12.92
CA HIS A 266 10.18 5.52 13.66
C HIS A 266 11.56 6.07 14.02
N TYR A 267 11.75 7.39 13.89
CA TYR A 267 12.90 8.10 14.45
C TYR A 267 12.77 8.27 15.96
#